data_AF-A0A7J4VGG7-F1
#
_entry.id   AF-A0A7J4VGG7-F1
#
_cell.length_a   1.000
_cell.length_b   1.000
_cell.length_c   1.000
_cell.angle_alpha   90.00
_cell.angle_beta   90.00
_cell.angle_gamma   90.00
#
_symmetry.space_group_name_H-M   'P 1'
#
loop_
_entity.id
_entity.type
_entity.pdbx_description
1 polymer ?
#
loop_
_entity_poly.entity_id
_entity_poly.type
_entity_poly.pdbx_seq_one_letter_code
_entity_poly.pdbx_strand_id
1 'polypeptide(L)'
;MITNLVREHLRNLKPYRSARDIYKGNGYIFLDANENPLISSEEGLERYPDPGQTGLRLKLAEKTGIPAENLFFGVGSDELIDLIVKLICDPGKSEALTAGPTYGMYKTVCDIHNIKLNTVLLEAGTFQLNAEKLLAAVTPETKLIFLCSPNNPTGNLLVKEEVLRVVKGFSGLVVVDEAYIDFSGSEGFLREAVEYPNLCVIRTFSKAFGLAGARIGWLAGSAGLVEWLFRIKAPYSINKLTEQKALEALGQYEIIRKRLTTVTDLREKSAAVLSALPFVEKVYPSDANFLLIKVSDPKGLCSSLAEKGVIIRDRSDQPMLEGCVRVSIGTTSEIAALFEALGVEVGPLLETGDKAGRRGSIFRVTKETRIRVEVLLDEPGTTEISTGIGFFDHMLEQVARHGNMSLRINVLGDLHVDEHHTVEDTGIALGEAILKALGNKAGIQRYGFFLPMDDAEAICSLDLGGRIRVKFKARFSRESVGDLPVELVEEFFNGLAAGMKANIVVRAKGKNDHHKIEAIFKAFAKALNEAARLDERTRNFLPSTKGVL
;
A
#
# COMPACT_ATOMS: atom_id res chain seq x y z
N MET A 1 14.56 -7.86 -35.70
CA MET A 1 13.08 -7.89 -35.73
C MET A 1 12.47 -6.52 -35.45
N ILE A 2 12.62 -5.94 -34.24
CA ILE A 2 11.98 -4.67 -33.86
C ILE A 2 12.20 -3.52 -34.87
N THR A 3 13.41 -3.30 -35.35
CA THR A 3 13.69 -2.24 -36.35
C THR A 3 12.81 -2.31 -37.61
N ASN A 4 12.38 -3.52 -38.01
CA ASN A 4 11.50 -3.71 -39.15
C ASN A 4 10.03 -3.36 -38.83
N LEU A 5 9.64 -3.40 -37.55
CA LEU A 5 8.33 -2.98 -37.06
C LEU A 5 8.25 -1.48 -36.81
N VAL A 6 9.38 -0.82 -36.53
CA VAL A 6 9.44 0.63 -36.36
C VAL A 6 9.01 1.33 -37.65
N ARG A 7 8.13 2.32 -37.53
CA ARG A 7 7.65 3.15 -38.64
C ARG A 7 8.81 3.75 -39.42
N GLU A 8 8.70 3.73 -40.75
CA GLU A 8 9.81 4.05 -41.65
C GLU A 8 10.44 5.41 -41.36
N HIS A 9 9.62 6.47 -41.22
CA HIS A 9 10.12 7.82 -40.97
C HIS A 9 10.85 7.98 -39.62
N LEU A 10 10.55 7.14 -38.62
CA LEU A 10 11.23 7.15 -37.32
C LEU A 10 12.62 6.50 -37.38
N ARG A 11 12.90 5.65 -38.37
CA ARG A 11 14.19 4.97 -38.49
C ARG A 11 15.36 5.93 -38.71
N ASN A 12 15.06 7.07 -39.35
CA ASN A 12 16.01 8.14 -39.62
C ASN A 12 15.94 9.29 -38.58
N LEU A 13 15.11 9.17 -37.55
CA LEU A 13 14.99 10.17 -36.50
C LEU A 13 16.31 10.30 -35.74
N LYS A 14 16.84 11.53 -35.66
CA LYS A 14 17.94 11.85 -34.75
C LYS A 14 17.34 12.21 -33.39
N PRO A 15 17.63 11.43 -32.33
CA PRO A 15 17.07 11.72 -31.01
C PRO A 15 17.64 13.03 -30.47
N TYR A 16 16.85 13.72 -29.65
CA TYR A 16 17.35 14.84 -28.86
C TYR A 16 18.48 14.35 -27.95
N ARG A 17 19.55 15.15 -27.83
CA ARG A 17 20.70 14.86 -26.96
C ARG A 17 20.97 16.07 -26.08
N SER A 18 21.04 15.85 -24.77
CA SER A 18 21.47 16.81 -23.76
C SER A 18 22.95 16.61 -23.41
N ALA A 19 23.59 17.58 -22.73
CA ALA A 19 24.97 17.38 -22.29
C ALA A 19 25.08 16.21 -21.28
N ARG A 20 24.00 15.96 -20.52
CA ARG A 20 23.88 14.83 -19.59
C ARG A 20 23.88 13.46 -20.29
N ASP A 21 23.52 13.40 -21.58
CA ASP A 21 23.63 12.17 -22.38
C ASP A 21 25.07 11.89 -22.86
N ILE A 22 25.88 12.95 -22.98
CA ILE A 22 27.25 12.92 -23.51
C ILE A 22 28.25 12.69 -22.38
N TYR A 23 28.13 13.44 -21.29
CA TYR A 23 29.06 13.41 -20.16
C TYR A 23 28.46 12.60 -19.02
N LYS A 24 28.91 11.35 -18.88
CA LYS A 24 28.45 10.40 -17.86
C LYS A 24 29.42 10.38 -16.67
N GLY A 25 28.91 10.51 -15.45
CA GLY A 25 29.70 10.40 -14.22
C GLY A 25 29.38 11.48 -13.17
N ASN A 26 29.98 11.34 -11.98
CA ASN A 26 29.83 12.30 -10.89
C ASN A 26 30.91 13.40 -10.98
N GLY A 27 30.62 14.59 -10.45
CA GLY A 27 31.61 15.67 -10.30
C GLY A 27 31.67 16.70 -11.43
N TYR A 28 30.77 16.62 -12.42
CA TYR A 28 30.61 17.67 -13.42
C TYR A 28 29.79 18.85 -12.87
N ILE A 29 30.25 20.07 -13.17
CA ILE A 29 29.46 21.29 -12.98
C ILE A 29 28.70 21.55 -14.29
N PHE A 30 27.38 21.41 -14.26
CA PHE A 30 26.52 21.60 -15.42
C PHE A 30 26.07 23.08 -15.55
N LEU A 31 26.58 23.74 -16.59
CA LEU A 31 26.24 25.12 -17.01
C LEU A 31 25.72 25.12 -18.47
N ASP A 32 24.95 24.09 -18.85
CA ASP A 32 24.57 23.79 -20.23
C ASP A 32 23.10 24.08 -20.58
N ALA A 33 22.23 24.17 -19.55
CA ALA A 33 20.78 24.13 -19.74
C ALA A 33 20.01 25.35 -19.20
N ASN A 34 20.70 26.47 -18.95
CA ASN A 34 20.12 27.74 -18.44
C ASN A 34 19.33 27.57 -17.12
N GLU A 35 19.77 26.64 -16.27
CA GLU A 35 19.15 26.35 -14.97
C GLU A 35 19.43 27.47 -13.97
N ASN A 36 18.45 27.81 -13.14
CA ASN A 36 18.62 28.77 -12.07
C ASN A 36 19.56 28.18 -11.00
N PRO A 37 20.65 28.85 -10.61
CA PRO A 37 21.58 28.33 -9.60
C PRO A 37 21.03 28.42 -8.16
N LEU A 38 19.93 29.15 -7.94
CA LEU A 38 19.34 29.30 -6.61
C LEU A 38 18.52 28.07 -6.25
N ILE A 39 18.84 27.48 -5.10
CA ILE A 39 18.18 26.29 -4.57
C ILE A 39 16.71 26.63 -4.27
N SER A 40 15.80 25.78 -4.74
CA SER A 40 14.40 25.83 -4.34
C SER A 40 14.24 25.41 -2.88
N SER A 41 13.04 25.46 -2.29
CA SER A 41 12.83 24.93 -0.93
C SER A 41 13.24 23.46 -0.76
N GLU A 42 13.38 22.71 -1.86
CA GLU A 42 13.90 21.35 -1.89
C GLU A 42 15.19 21.27 -2.75
N GLU A 43 16.22 20.64 -2.18
CA GLU A 43 17.54 20.54 -2.79
C GLU A 43 17.53 19.68 -4.07
N GLY A 44 18.08 20.21 -5.16
CA GLY A 44 18.29 19.50 -6.41
C GLY A 44 17.14 19.59 -7.41
N LEU A 45 16.01 20.22 -7.08
CA LEU A 45 14.92 20.45 -8.06
C LEU A 45 15.25 21.55 -9.08
N GLU A 46 16.23 22.39 -8.78
CA GLU A 46 16.75 23.42 -9.70
C GLU A 46 17.51 22.84 -10.90
N ARG A 47 17.74 21.52 -10.92
CA ARG A 47 18.44 20.79 -11.98
C ARG A 47 17.54 19.77 -12.67
N TYR A 48 17.67 19.64 -13.99
CA TYR A 48 16.98 18.64 -14.80
C TYR A 48 17.27 17.21 -14.30
N PRO A 49 16.29 16.30 -14.38
CA PRO A 49 16.42 14.91 -13.94
C PRO A 49 17.31 14.09 -14.89
N ASP A 50 17.59 12.84 -14.52
CA ASP A 50 18.37 11.90 -15.32
C ASP A 50 17.60 11.48 -16.60
N PRO A 51 18.03 11.93 -17.80
CA PRO A 51 17.34 11.59 -19.05
C PRO A 51 17.45 10.10 -19.39
N GLY A 52 18.46 9.40 -18.87
CA GLY A 52 18.74 7.99 -19.09
C GLY A 52 18.01 7.06 -18.13
N GLN A 53 17.27 7.60 -17.15
CA GLN A 53 16.54 6.82 -16.13
C GLN A 53 17.45 5.78 -15.44
N THR A 54 18.73 6.09 -15.30
CA THR A 54 19.81 5.14 -14.99
C THR A 54 19.63 4.56 -13.59
N GLY A 55 19.40 5.43 -12.60
CA GLY A 55 19.16 5.01 -11.21
C GLY A 55 17.96 4.07 -11.09
N LEU A 56 16.84 4.46 -11.70
CA LEU A 56 15.60 3.67 -11.73
C LEU A 56 15.80 2.30 -12.40
N ARG A 57 16.42 2.26 -13.58
CA ARG A 57 16.65 1.00 -14.32
C ARG A 57 17.60 0.06 -13.58
N LEU A 58 18.70 0.57 -13.03
CA LEU A 58 19.62 -0.24 -12.24
C LEU A 58 18.95 -0.78 -10.97
N LYS A 59 18.16 0.05 -10.27
CA LYS A 59 17.48 -0.39 -9.05
C LYS A 59 16.41 -1.43 -9.32
N LEU A 60 15.65 -1.27 -10.40
CA LEU A 60 14.64 -2.25 -10.80
C LEU A 60 15.27 -3.54 -11.32
N ALA A 61 16.41 -3.45 -12.03
CA ALA A 61 17.18 -4.62 -12.45
C ALA A 61 17.63 -5.47 -11.25
N GLU A 62 18.10 -4.84 -10.17
CA GLU A 62 18.45 -5.50 -8.91
C GLU A 62 17.26 -6.29 -8.33
N LYS A 63 16.03 -5.74 -8.41
CA LYS A 63 14.83 -6.36 -7.83
C LYS A 63 14.18 -7.44 -8.68
N THR A 64 14.31 -7.34 -10.01
CA THR A 64 13.61 -8.22 -10.95
C THR A 64 14.52 -9.25 -11.61
N GLY A 65 15.83 -9.03 -11.60
CA GLY A 65 16.80 -9.83 -12.36
C GLY A 65 16.79 -9.54 -13.87
N ILE A 66 16.00 -8.56 -14.33
CA ILE A 66 15.97 -8.14 -15.74
C ILE A 66 17.10 -7.13 -16.01
N PRO A 67 17.92 -7.29 -17.06
CA PRO A 67 18.99 -6.35 -17.36
C PRO A 67 18.48 -4.91 -17.57
N ALA A 68 19.27 -3.91 -17.16
CA ALA A 68 18.85 -2.50 -17.19
C ALA A 68 18.61 -1.97 -18.62
N GLU A 69 19.28 -2.54 -19.62
CA GLU A 69 19.08 -2.26 -21.04
C GLU A 69 17.73 -2.79 -21.58
N ASN A 70 17.08 -3.70 -20.86
CA ASN A 70 15.77 -4.25 -21.18
C ASN A 70 14.62 -3.53 -20.44
N LEU A 71 14.93 -2.50 -19.64
CA LEU A 71 13.96 -1.76 -18.83
C LEU A 71 13.78 -0.33 -19.34
N PHE A 72 12.55 0.17 -19.27
CA PHE A 72 12.21 1.55 -19.62
C PHE A 72 11.10 2.08 -18.72
N PHE A 73 11.18 3.33 -18.27
CA PHE A 73 10.18 3.98 -17.43
C PHE A 73 9.38 5.03 -18.21
N GLY A 74 8.10 5.16 -17.88
CA GLY A 74 7.19 6.14 -18.44
C GLY A 74 6.27 6.77 -17.39
N VAL A 75 5.58 7.82 -17.80
CA VAL A 75 4.59 8.56 -17.01
C VAL A 75 3.32 7.72 -16.89
N GLY A 76 3.37 6.75 -15.98
CA GLY A 76 2.39 5.69 -15.87
C GLY A 76 2.51 4.67 -17.01
N SER A 77 1.67 3.63 -16.95
CA SER A 77 1.57 2.64 -18.04
C SER A 77 0.93 3.23 -19.30
N ASP A 78 0.13 4.29 -19.17
CA ASP A 78 -0.57 4.89 -20.31
C ASP A 78 0.40 5.58 -21.30
N GLU A 79 1.46 6.25 -20.83
CA GLU A 79 2.50 6.78 -21.73
C GLU A 79 3.25 5.64 -22.45
N LEU A 80 3.45 4.50 -21.80
CA LEU A 80 4.11 3.36 -22.42
C LEU A 80 3.27 2.78 -23.57
N ILE A 81 1.95 2.67 -23.38
CA ILE A 81 1.00 2.28 -24.43
C ILE A 81 1.07 3.29 -25.58
N ASP A 82 1.06 4.60 -25.28
CA ASP A 82 1.18 5.67 -26.29
C ASP A 82 2.47 5.57 -27.11
N LEU A 83 3.62 5.47 -26.43
CA LEU A 83 4.93 5.38 -27.08
C LEU A 83 5.04 4.14 -27.97
N ILE A 84 4.48 3.00 -27.55
CA ILE A 84 4.48 1.77 -28.35
C ILE A 84 3.63 1.94 -29.61
N VAL A 85 2.40 2.46 -29.49
CA VAL A 85 1.53 2.73 -30.65
C VAL A 85 2.21 3.71 -31.61
N LYS A 86 2.75 4.81 -31.06
CA LYS A 86 3.48 5.84 -31.81
C LYS A 86 4.68 5.27 -32.56
N LEU A 87 5.40 4.31 -31.98
CA LEU A 87 6.60 3.70 -32.55
C LEU A 87 6.29 2.70 -33.67
N ILE A 88 5.24 1.89 -33.49
CA ILE A 88 5.00 0.66 -34.27
C ILE A 88 3.90 0.83 -35.32
N CYS A 89 2.90 1.69 -35.08
CA CYS A 89 1.69 1.74 -35.92
C CYS A 89 1.68 3.00 -36.81
N ASP A 90 1.47 2.81 -38.11
CA ASP A 90 1.29 3.90 -39.06
C ASP A 90 -0.16 4.42 -39.05
N PRO A 91 -0.40 5.70 -38.72
CA PRO A 91 -1.73 6.31 -38.69
C PRO A 91 -2.51 6.11 -39.99
N GLY A 92 -3.75 5.64 -39.89
CA GLY A 92 -4.66 5.38 -41.00
C GLY A 92 -4.30 4.15 -41.85
N LYS A 93 -3.26 3.40 -41.50
CA LYS A 93 -2.80 2.20 -42.25
C LYS A 93 -2.71 0.97 -41.38
N SER A 94 -2.07 1.07 -40.21
CA SER A 94 -1.88 -0.06 -39.31
C SER A 94 -3.14 -0.36 -38.51
N GLU A 95 -3.28 -1.63 -38.13
CA GLU A 95 -4.28 -2.12 -37.21
C GLU A 95 -3.60 -2.66 -35.93
N ALA A 96 -4.36 -2.64 -34.83
CA ALA A 96 -4.04 -3.32 -33.59
C ALA A 96 -5.14 -4.33 -33.25
N LEU A 97 -4.79 -5.38 -32.51
CA LEU A 97 -5.75 -6.33 -31.93
C LEU A 97 -5.73 -6.28 -30.40
N THR A 98 -6.84 -6.65 -29.79
CA THR A 98 -6.89 -6.97 -28.36
C THR A 98 -7.90 -8.09 -28.08
N ALA A 99 -7.81 -8.67 -26.88
CA ALA A 99 -8.77 -9.66 -26.39
C ALA A 99 -9.69 -9.01 -25.34
N GLY A 100 -10.99 -8.90 -25.63
CA GLY A 100 -11.96 -8.15 -24.81
C GLY A 100 -13.05 -9.02 -24.17
N PRO A 101 -13.77 -8.51 -23.15
CA PRO A 101 -13.70 -7.17 -22.57
C PRO A 101 -12.39 -6.91 -21.81
N THR A 102 -11.83 -5.71 -21.96
CA THR A 102 -10.53 -5.35 -21.37
C THR A 102 -10.37 -3.84 -21.14
N TYR A 103 -9.15 -3.37 -20.85
CA TYR A 103 -8.83 -2.00 -20.50
C TYR A 103 -9.07 -1.03 -21.66
N GLY A 104 -9.88 0.00 -21.39
CA GLY A 104 -10.33 0.94 -22.44
C GLY A 104 -9.24 1.85 -23.03
N MET A 105 -8.11 2.06 -22.34
CA MET A 105 -7.08 2.97 -22.85
C MET A 105 -6.40 2.48 -24.13
N TYR A 106 -6.39 1.18 -24.41
CA TYR A 106 -5.89 0.68 -25.70
C TYR A 106 -6.69 1.30 -26.85
N LYS A 107 -8.03 1.30 -26.73
CA LYS A 107 -8.93 1.91 -27.70
C LYS A 107 -8.71 3.42 -27.79
N THR A 108 -8.67 4.11 -26.65
CA THR A 108 -8.45 5.57 -26.60
C THR A 108 -7.16 5.98 -27.29
N VAL A 109 -6.04 5.31 -26.99
CA VAL A 109 -4.74 5.62 -27.61
C VAL A 109 -4.76 5.29 -29.10
N CYS A 110 -5.32 4.14 -29.49
CA CYS A 110 -5.44 3.80 -30.90
C CYS A 110 -6.26 4.84 -31.66
N ASP A 111 -7.40 5.29 -31.12
CA ASP A 111 -8.23 6.33 -31.73
C ASP A 111 -7.47 7.66 -31.89
N ILE A 112 -6.72 8.09 -30.86
CA ILE A 112 -5.88 9.30 -30.91
C ILE A 112 -4.87 9.24 -32.07
N HIS A 113 -4.26 8.07 -32.29
CA HIS A 113 -3.26 7.86 -33.34
C HIS A 113 -3.87 7.44 -34.69
N ASN A 114 -5.20 7.45 -34.83
CA ASN A 114 -5.92 6.97 -36.01
C ASN A 114 -5.53 5.53 -36.39
N ILE A 115 -5.45 4.65 -35.39
CA ILE A 115 -5.19 3.22 -35.50
C ILE A 115 -6.48 2.46 -35.23
N LYS A 116 -6.84 1.56 -36.13
CA LYS A 116 -8.02 0.71 -35.94
C LYS A 116 -7.70 -0.40 -34.93
N LEU A 117 -8.40 -0.42 -33.81
CA LEU A 117 -8.33 -1.50 -32.82
C LEU A 117 -9.46 -2.50 -33.04
N ASN A 118 -9.15 -3.72 -33.49
CA ASN A 118 -10.12 -4.80 -33.53
C ASN A 118 -10.08 -5.58 -32.21
N THR A 119 -11.26 -5.94 -31.69
CA THR A 119 -11.38 -6.71 -30.45
C THR A 119 -11.89 -8.11 -30.77
N VAL A 120 -11.13 -9.13 -30.38
CA VAL A 120 -11.59 -10.53 -30.38
C VAL A 120 -12.11 -10.83 -28.98
N LEU A 121 -13.31 -11.39 -28.87
CA LEU A 121 -13.89 -11.70 -27.57
C LEU A 121 -13.16 -12.86 -26.89
N LEU A 122 -12.94 -12.73 -25.59
CA LEU A 122 -12.49 -13.81 -24.70
C LEU A 122 -13.55 -14.91 -24.65
N GLU A 123 -13.16 -16.09 -24.17
CA GLU A 123 -14.10 -17.21 -24.04
C GLU A 123 -15.19 -16.91 -22.99
N ALA A 124 -16.44 -17.13 -23.36
CA ALA A 124 -17.57 -16.86 -22.50
C ALA A 124 -17.53 -17.70 -21.22
N GLY A 125 -17.80 -17.07 -20.07
CA GLY A 125 -17.86 -17.73 -18.77
C GLY A 125 -16.52 -17.90 -18.06
N THR A 126 -15.41 -18.02 -18.80
CA THR A 126 -14.05 -18.16 -18.23
C THR A 126 -13.17 -16.92 -18.42
N PHE A 127 -13.51 -16.06 -19.39
CA PHE A 127 -12.70 -14.91 -19.79
C PHE A 127 -11.25 -15.26 -20.13
N GLN A 128 -11.04 -16.47 -20.67
CA GLN A 128 -9.74 -16.92 -21.12
C GLN A 128 -9.47 -16.55 -22.57
N LEU A 129 -8.18 -16.39 -22.88
CA LEU A 129 -7.69 -16.17 -24.23
C LEU A 129 -7.81 -17.45 -25.05
N ASN A 130 -8.20 -17.30 -26.31
CA ASN A 130 -8.07 -18.33 -27.33
C ASN A 130 -7.09 -17.82 -28.40
N ALA A 131 -5.87 -18.37 -28.38
CA ALA A 131 -4.79 -17.92 -29.25
C ALA A 131 -5.13 -18.14 -30.72
N GLU A 132 -5.82 -19.23 -31.06
CA GLU A 132 -6.19 -19.54 -32.45
C GLU A 132 -7.21 -18.52 -32.99
N LYS A 133 -8.26 -18.22 -32.22
CA LYS A 133 -9.24 -17.18 -32.60
C LYS A 133 -8.58 -15.81 -32.76
N LEU A 134 -7.66 -15.44 -31.86
CA LEU A 134 -6.97 -14.16 -31.93
C LEU A 134 -6.03 -14.10 -33.15
N LEU A 135 -5.23 -15.13 -33.39
CA LEU A 135 -4.32 -15.20 -34.53
C LEU A 135 -5.06 -15.26 -35.87
N ALA A 136 -6.24 -15.87 -35.93
CA ALA A 136 -7.08 -15.88 -37.13
C ALA A 136 -7.61 -14.49 -37.50
N ALA A 137 -7.65 -13.54 -36.56
CA ALA A 137 -8.06 -12.16 -36.81
C ALA A 137 -6.89 -11.25 -37.28
N VAL A 138 -5.67 -11.78 -37.35
CA VAL A 138 -4.50 -11.03 -37.81
C VAL A 138 -4.58 -10.77 -39.31
N THR A 139 -4.42 -9.50 -39.68
CA THR A 139 -4.35 -9.00 -41.05
C THR A 139 -2.90 -8.60 -41.41
N PRO A 140 -2.53 -8.42 -42.69
CA PRO A 140 -1.24 -7.85 -43.08
C PRO A 140 -0.95 -6.46 -42.44
N GLU A 141 -2.01 -5.71 -42.14
CA GLU A 141 -2.00 -4.39 -41.52
C GLU A 141 -1.85 -4.45 -39.99
N THR A 142 -2.11 -5.60 -39.36
CA THR A 142 -1.98 -5.79 -37.92
C THR A 142 -0.52 -5.73 -37.48
N LYS A 143 -0.16 -4.71 -36.68
CA LYS A 143 1.23 -4.52 -36.19
C LYS A 143 1.39 -4.75 -34.68
N LEU A 144 0.29 -4.72 -33.94
CA LEU A 144 0.31 -4.70 -32.48
C LEU A 144 -0.84 -5.55 -31.91
N ILE A 145 -0.56 -6.31 -30.84
CA ILE A 145 -1.56 -7.02 -30.05
C ILE A 145 -1.43 -6.60 -28.58
N PHE A 146 -2.52 -6.17 -27.97
CA PHE A 146 -2.62 -5.90 -26.52
C PHE A 146 -3.34 -7.03 -25.79
N LEU A 147 -2.71 -7.55 -24.75
CA LEU A 147 -3.29 -8.54 -23.83
C LEU A 147 -3.14 -8.02 -22.39
N CYS A 148 -4.18 -8.11 -21.56
CA CYS A 148 -4.14 -7.67 -20.16
C CYS A 148 -4.23 -8.91 -19.25
N SER A 149 -3.26 -9.07 -18.35
CA SER A 149 -3.17 -10.25 -17.46
C SER A 149 -2.45 -9.89 -16.15
N PRO A 150 -3.12 -9.93 -14.98
CA PRO A 150 -4.55 -10.17 -14.79
C PRO A 150 -5.42 -9.14 -15.53
N ASN A 151 -6.49 -9.63 -16.17
CA ASN A 151 -7.31 -8.79 -17.04
C ASN A 151 -8.15 -7.80 -16.24
N ASN A 152 -8.33 -6.59 -16.77
CA ASN A 152 -9.25 -5.59 -16.25
C ASN A 152 -10.37 -5.35 -17.26
N PRO A 153 -11.65 -5.65 -16.94
CA PRO A 153 -12.19 -5.71 -15.59
C PRO A 153 -12.48 -7.12 -15.02
N THR A 154 -12.15 -8.21 -15.73
CA THR A 154 -12.60 -9.56 -15.34
C THR A 154 -11.83 -10.18 -14.18
N GLY A 155 -10.60 -9.72 -13.92
CA GLY A 155 -9.80 -10.05 -12.75
C GLY A 155 -8.88 -11.25 -12.93
N ASN A 156 -9.17 -12.19 -13.83
CA ASN A 156 -8.39 -13.42 -14.00
C ASN A 156 -7.08 -13.21 -14.78
N LEU A 157 -6.08 -14.03 -14.46
CA LEU A 157 -4.92 -14.27 -15.33
C LEU A 157 -5.36 -14.93 -16.64
N LEU A 158 -4.68 -14.57 -17.72
CA LEU A 158 -4.69 -15.34 -18.96
C LEU A 158 -3.76 -16.55 -18.83
N VAL A 159 -4.17 -17.69 -19.39
CA VAL A 159 -3.33 -18.89 -19.46
C VAL A 159 -2.03 -18.59 -20.21
N LYS A 160 -0.90 -18.88 -19.55
CA LYS A 160 0.44 -18.52 -20.02
C LYS A 160 0.75 -19.12 -21.38
N GLU A 161 0.38 -20.37 -21.58
CA GLU A 161 0.60 -21.12 -22.81
C GLU A 161 -0.13 -20.49 -24.01
N GLU A 162 -1.36 -20.01 -23.81
CA GLU A 162 -2.13 -19.33 -24.87
C GLU A 162 -1.49 -17.99 -25.25
N VAL A 163 -1.02 -17.21 -24.27
CA VAL A 163 -0.27 -15.97 -24.54
C VAL A 163 0.99 -16.27 -25.33
N LEU A 164 1.76 -17.31 -24.95
CA LEU A 164 2.98 -17.68 -25.67
C LEU A 164 2.71 -18.24 -27.07
N ARG A 165 1.57 -18.89 -27.31
CA ARG A 165 1.12 -19.28 -28.66
C ARG A 165 0.91 -18.05 -29.54
N VAL A 166 0.30 -16.98 -29.01
CA VAL A 166 0.16 -15.69 -29.73
C VAL A 166 1.53 -15.08 -30.01
N VAL A 167 2.42 -15.01 -29.02
CA VAL A 167 3.77 -14.45 -29.17
C VAL A 167 4.56 -15.17 -30.28
N LYS A 168 4.48 -16.50 -30.33
CA LYS A 168 5.16 -17.32 -31.34
C LYS A 168 4.48 -17.28 -32.71
N GLY A 169 3.16 -17.08 -32.74
CA GLY A 169 2.35 -17.06 -33.97
C GLY A 169 2.22 -15.70 -34.66
N PHE A 170 2.65 -14.61 -34.01
CA PHE A 170 2.48 -13.25 -34.52
C PHE A 170 3.82 -12.57 -34.85
N SER A 171 3.93 -11.98 -36.03
CA SER A 171 5.15 -11.29 -36.49
C SER A 171 5.27 -9.84 -36.04
N GLY A 172 4.20 -9.23 -35.55
CA GLY A 172 4.23 -7.88 -34.96
C GLY A 172 4.56 -7.92 -33.47
N LEU A 173 4.36 -6.80 -32.78
CA LEU A 173 4.64 -6.68 -31.35
C LEU A 173 3.44 -7.16 -30.50
N VAL A 174 3.70 -7.97 -29.48
CA VAL A 174 2.72 -8.35 -28.45
C VAL A 174 3.06 -7.60 -27.16
N VAL A 175 2.06 -6.92 -26.61
CA VAL A 175 2.14 -6.21 -25.33
C VAL A 175 1.28 -6.94 -24.31
N VAL A 176 1.90 -7.41 -23.23
CA VAL A 176 1.20 -7.93 -22.07
C VAL A 176 1.19 -6.87 -20.97
N ASP A 177 0.02 -6.33 -20.68
CA ASP A 177 -0.21 -5.39 -19.60
C ASP A 177 -0.45 -6.13 -18.28
N GLU A 178 0.55 -6.03 -17.41
CA GLU A 178 0.64 -6.66 -16.11
C GLU A 178 0.42 -5.66 -14.97
N ALA A 179 -0.45 -4.65 -15.15
CA ALA A 179 -0.71 -3.63 -14.14
C ALA A 179 -1.17 -4.17 -12.75
N TYR A 180 -1.67 -5.41 -12.70
CA TYR A 180 -2.17 -6.07 -11.48
C TYR A 180 -1.42 -7.36 -11.11
N ILE A 181 -0.32 -7.69 -11.79
CA ILE A 181 0.36 -8.99 -11.63
C ILE A 181 0.85 -9.25 -10.20
N ASP A 182 1.24 -8.20 -9.47
CA ASP A 182 1.78 -8.34 -8.12
C ASP A 182 0.76 -8.92 -7.11
N PHE A 183 -0.54 -8.85 -7.41
CA PHE A 183 -1.61 -9.44 -6.58
C PHE A 183 -1.90 -10.91 -6.89
N SER A 184 -1.32 -11.46 -7.96
CA SER A 184 -1.65 -12.81 -8.46
C SER A 184 -0.77 -13.92 -7.89
N GLY A 185 0.39 -13.57 -7.32
CA GLY A 185 1.44 -14.52 -6.96
C GLY A 185 2.22 -15.10 -8.16
N SER A 186 1.81 -14.80 -9.40
CA SER A 186 2.51 -15.21 -10.62
C SER A 186 3.80 -14.42 -10.84
N GLU A 187 4.81 -15.07 -11.45
CA GLU A 187 6.02 -14.38 -11.93
C GLU A 187 5.74 -13.48 -13.14
N GLY A 188 4.63 -13.72 -13.85
CA GLY A 188 4.27 -13.01 -15.07
C GLY A 188 5.11 -13.41 -16.29
N PHE A 189 5.38 -12.44 -17.15
CA PHE A 189 6.07 -12.60 -18.43
C PHE A 189 7.41 -11.84 -18.54
N LEU A 190 7.99 -11.38 -17.43
CA LEU A 190 9.20 -10.53 -17.47
C LEU A 190 10.40 -11.24 -18.12
N ARG A 191 10.61 -12.52 -17.83
CA ARG A 191 11.72 -13.31 -18.41
C ARG A 191 11.49 -13.50 -19.91
N GLU A 192 10.25 -13.80 -20.29
CA GLU A 192 9.84 -14.00 -21.67
C GLU A 192 9.94 -12.71 -22.48
N ALA A 193 9.72 -11.53 -21.87
CA ALA A 193 9.91 -10.25 -22.55
C ALA A 193 11.36 -9.98 -22.96
N VAL A 194 12.33 -10.61 -22.27
CA VAL A 194 13.75 -10.57 -22.65
C VAL A 194 14.06 -11.63 -23.70
N GLU A 195 13.45 -12.82 -23.60
CA GLU A 195 13.67 -13.95 -24.50
C GLU A 195 13.06 -13.73 -25.89
N TYR A 196 11.81 -13.26 -25.96
CA TYR A 196 11.05 -13.10 -27.20
C TYR A 196 11.18 -11.66 -27.71
N PRO A 197 11.83 -11.41 -28.86
CA PRO A 197 12.10 -10.06 -29.33
C PRO A 197 10.85 -9.22 -29.62
N ASN A 198 9.70 -9.86 -29.83
CA ASN A 198 8.42 -9.24 -30.10
C ASN A 198 7.47 -9.19 -28.90
N LEU A 199 7.92 -9.58 -27.71
CA LEU A 199 7.13 -9.44 -26.49
C LEU A 199 7.62 -8.24 -25.68
N CYS A 200 6.66 -7.47 -25.19
CA CYS A 200 6.87 -6.41 -24.22
C CYS A 200 5.87 -6.58 -23.08
N VAL A 201 6.33 -6.35 -21.85
CA VAL A 201 5.51 -6.40 -20.64
C VAL A 201 5.45 -5.03 -20.02
N ILE A 202 4.25 -4.52 -19.74
CA ILE A 202 4.03 -3.24 -19.07
C ILE A 202 3.62 -3.50 -17.63
N ARG A 203 4.21 -2.77 -16.68
CA ARG A 203 3.83 -2.77 -15.25
C ARG A 203 3.72 -1.35 -14.71
N THR A 204 3.19 -1.20 -13.50
CA THR A 204 2.97 0.12 -12.90
C THR A 204 3.21 0.13 -11.39
N PHE A 205 3.67 1.28 -10.89
CA PHE A 205 3.69 1.55 -9.45
C PHE A 205 2.32 2.06 -8.94
N SER A 206 1.35 2.25 -9.82
CA SER A 206 0.06 2.84 -9.45
C SER A 206 -0.78 1.95 -8.53
N LYS A 207 -0.61 0.63 -8.61
CA LYS A 207 -1.49 -0.34 -7.94
C LYS A 207 -0.81 -0.90 -6.71
N ALA A 208 -0.06 -1.99 -6.85
CA ALA A 208 0.56 -2.70 -5.75
C ALA A 208 1.49 -1.83 -4.88
N PHE A 209 2.18 -0.86 -5.48
CA PHE A 209 3.07 0.05 -4.76
C PHE A 209 2.35 1.25 -4.12
N GLY A 210 1.06 1.45 -4.36
CA GLY A 210 0.30 2.56 -3.79
C GLY A 210 0.71 3.95 -4.32
N LEU A 211 1.42 4.03 -5.44
CA LEU A 211 1.94 5.29 -6.00
C LEU A 211 1.14 5.80 -7.20
N ALA A 212 -0.19 5.65 -7.16
CA ALA A 212 -1.06 6.11 -8.26
C ALA A 212 -0.86 7.59 -8.60
N GLY A 213 -0.66 8.45 -7.59
CA GLY A 213 -0.43 9.89 -7.75
C GLY A 213 0.94 10.26 -8.32
N ALA A 214 1.94 9.38 -8.21
CA ALA A 214 3.27 9.63 -8.75
C ALA A 214 3.35 9.45 -10.28
N ARG A 215 2.33 8.83 -10.89
CA ARG A 215 2.26 8.58 -12.34
C ARG A 215 3.54 7.95 -12.89
N ILE A 216 3.94 6.79 -12.34
CA ILE A 216 5.11 6.05 -12.82
C ILE A 216 4.75 4.61 -13.21
N GLY A 217 5.16 4.25 -14.42
CA GLY A 217 5.06 2.93 -15.01
C GLY A 217 6.39 2.52 -15.61
N TRP A 218 6.50 1.24 -15.94
CA TRP A 218 7.70 0.72 -16.57
C TRP A 218 7.36 -0.44 -17.50
N LEU A 219 8.26 -0.75 -18.41
CA LEU A 219 8.17 -1.93 -19.26
C LEU A 219 9.48 -2.71 -19.26
N ALA A 220 9.34 -4.01 -19.48
CA ALA A 220 10.41 -4.91 -19.89
C ALA A 220 10.18 -5.33 -21.34
N GLY A 221 11.24 -5.37 -22.14
CA GLY A 221 11.20 -5.86 -23.51
C GLY A 221 12.61 -6.08 -24.05
N SER A 222 12.74 -6.42 -25.33
CA SER A 222 14.07 -6.53 -25.95
C SER A 222 14.85 -5.22 -25.87
N ALA A 223 16.17 -5.31 -25.71
CA ALA A 223 17.04 -4.12 -25.63
C ALA A 223 16.88 -3.20 -26.86
N GLY A 224 16.64 -3.78 -28.04
CA GLY A 224 16.34 -3.02 -29.25
C GLY A 224 15.03 -2.22 -29.17
N LEU A 225 13.97 -2.76 -28.56
CA LEU A 225 12.73 -2.01 -28.31
C LEU A 225 12.99 -0.83 -27.36
N VAL A 226 13.67 -1.08 -26.25
CA VAL A 226 14.02 -0.05 -25.26
C VAL A 226 14.84 1.07 -25.89
N GLU A 227 15.84 0.73 -26.72
CA GLU A 227 16.63 1.72 -27.46
C GLU A 227 15.75 2.62 -28.34
N TRP A 228 14.79 2.05 -29.07
CA TRP A 228 13.86 2.82 -29.89
C TRP A 228 12.95 3.72 -29.06
N LEU A 229 12.49 3.26 -27.89
CA LEU A 229 11.68 4.09 -26.98
C LEU A 229 12.48 5.28 -26.44
N PHE A 230 13.76 5.09 -26.09
CA PHE A 230 14.65 6.19 -25.70
C PHE A 230 14.82 7.24 -26.81
N ARG A 231 14.71 6.84 -28.09
CA ARG A 231 14.84 7.78 -29.23
C ARG A 231 13.61 8.68 -29.41
N ILE A 232 12.43 8.24 -28.98
CA ILE A 232 11.16 8.93 -29.24
C ILE A 232 10.52 9.57 -28.00
N LYS A 233 11.02 9.24 -26.79
CA LYS A 233 10.52 9.84 -25.53
C LYS A 233 10.89 11.31 -25.43
N ALA A 234 10.18 12.03 -24.56
CA ALA A 234 10.64 13.33 -24.11
C ALA A 234 11.98 13.20 -23.34
N PRO A 235 12.93 14.14 -23.47
CA PRO A 235 14.24 14.06 -22.81
C PRO A 235 14.15 13.86 -21.30
N TYR A 236 13.22 14.56 -20.65
CA TYR A 236 13.01 14.57 -19.20
C TYR A 236 11.58 14.16 -18.83
N SER A 237 11.12 12.99 -19.26
CA SER A 237 9.74 12.53 -19.04
C SER A 237 9.42 12.21 -17.58
N ILE A 238 10.39 11.68 -16.82
CA ILE A 238 10.24 11.39 -15.39
C ILE A 238 10.84 12.55 -14.59
N ASN A 239 10.02 13.22 -13.79
CA ASN A 239 10.48 14.28 -12.90
C ASN A 239 11.18 13.71 -11.66
N LYS A 240 12.00 14.54 -11.00
CA LYS A 240 12.85 14.15 -9.87
C LYS A 240 12.06 13.67 -8.64
N LEU A 241 10.91 14.28 -8.34
CA LEU A 241 10.04 13.87 -7.23
C LEU A 241 9.47 12.45 -7.45
N THR A 242 9.05 12.18 -8.69
CA THR A 242 8.52 10.86 -9.09
C THR A 242 9.60 9.80 -9.06
N GLU A 243 10.79 10.13 -9.57
CA GLU A 243 11.97 9.26 -9.50
C GLU A 243 12.32 8.90 -8.05
N GLN A 244 12.39 9.90 -7.16
CA GLN A 244 12.67 9.68 -5.73
C GLN A 244 11.66 8.73 -5.09
N LYS A 245 10.35 8.94 -5.29
CA LYS A 245 9.31 8.06 -4.73
C LYS A 245 9.34 6.65 -5.30
N ALA A 246 9.67 6.48 -6.57
CA ALA A 246 9.85 5.14 -7.13
C ALA A 246 11.10 4.44 -6.57
N LEU A 247 12.20 5.15 -6.38
CA LEU A 247 13.42 4.60 -5.77
C LEU A 247 13.19 4.19 -4.30
N GLU A 248 12.51 5.02 -3.51
CA GLU A 248 12.08 4.69 -2.14
C GLU A 248 11.24 3.40 -2.11
N ALA A 249 10.25 3.31 -3.00
CA ALA A 249 9.37 2.15 -3.08
C ALA A 249 10.11 0.86 -3.53
N LEU A 250 11.03 0.97 -4.48
CA LEU A 250 11.92 -0.15 -4.86
C LEU A 250 12.86 -0.56 -3.72
N GLY A 251 13.23 0.36 -2.83
CA GLY A 251 13.95 0.06 -1.60
C GLY A 251 13.14 -0.81 -0.62
N GLN A 252 11.81 -0.69 -0.65
CA GLN A 252 10.88 -1.43 0.21
C GLN A 252 10.14 -2.57 -0.50
N TYR A 253 10.64 -3.01 -1.66
CA TYR A 253 9.96 -3.96 -2.55
C TYR A 253 9.43 -5.22 -1.83
N GLU A 254 10.26 -5.87 -1.01
CA GLU A 254 9.86 -7.08 -0.26
C GLU A 254 8.79 -6.82 0.81
N ILE A 255 8.86 -5.66 1.47
CA ILE A 255 7.86 -5.27 2.48
C ILE A 255 6.52 -5.00 1.81
N ILE A 256 6.53 -4.31 0.67
CA ILE A 256 5.33 -4.05 -0.13
C ILE A 256 4.71 -5.37 -0.56
N ARG A 257 5.48 -6.31 -1.14
CA ARG A 257 4.97 -7.63 -1.54
C ARG A 257 4.34 -8.41 -0.38
N LYS A 258 4.94 -8.37 0.81
CA LYS A 258 4.34 -8.99 2.01
C LYS A 258 3.01 -8.34 2.39
N ARG A 259 2.85 -7.02 2.26
CA ARG A 259 1.59 -6.33 2.56
C ARG A 259 0.48 -6.64 1.55
N LEU A 260 0.81 -7.04 0.33
CA LEU A 260 -0.20 -7.43 -0.67
C LEU A 260 -1.01 -8.65 -0.25
N THR A 261 -0.47 -9.52 0.62
CA THR A 261 -1.22 -10.68 1.14
C THR A 261 -2.46 -10.24 1.92
N THR A 262 -2.40 -9.10 2.62
CA THR A 262 -3.57 -8.55 3.32
C THR A 262 -4.67 -8.17 2.33
N VAL A 263 -4.32 -7.62 1.17
CA VAL A 263 -5.28 -7.23 0.13
C VAL A 263 -5.87 -8.48 -0.53
N THR A 264 -5.06 -9.49 -0.83
CA THR A 264 -5.55 -10.75 -1.42
C THR A 264 -6.43 -11.52 -0.45
N ASP A 265 -6.07 -11.59 0.84
CA ASP A 265 -6.90 -12.25 1.86
C ASP A 265 -8.25 -11.54 2.02
N LEU A 266 -8.24 -10.20 2.02
CA LEU A 266 -9.47 -9.41 2.09
C LEU A 266 -10.32 -9.58 0.84
N ARG A 267 -9.71 -9.74 -0.34
CA ARG A 267 -10.40 -10.06 -1.59
C ARG A 267 -11.15 -11.39 -1.49
N GLU A 268 -10.50 -12.45 -1.02
CA GLU A 268 -11.13 -13.77 -0.89
C GLU A 268 -12.28 -13.76 0.13
N LYS A 269 -12.07 -13.12 1.28
CA LYS A 269 -13.14 -12.92 2.26
C LYS A 269 -14.30 -12.14 1.65
N SER A 270 -14.01 -11.04 0.95
CA SER A 270 -15.05 -10.23 0.32
C SER A 270 -15.83 -10.99 -0.74
N ALA A 271 -15.16 -11.84 -1.52
CA ALA A 271 -15.81 -12.70 -2.50
C ALA A 271 -16.80 -13.68 -1.85
N ALA A 272 -16.44 -14.28 -0.71
CA ALA A 272 -17.31 -15.18 0.04
C ALA A 272 -18.56 -14.48 0.62
N VAL A 273 -18.45 -13.21 1.02
CA VAL A 273 -19.60 -12.41 1.48
C VAL A 273 -20.51 -12.07 0.33
N LEU A 274 -19.93 -11.51 -0.73
CA LEU A 274 -20.68 -11.06 -1.89
C LEU A 274 -21.44 -12.24 -2.53
N SER A 275 -20.86 -13.43 -2.58
CA SER A 275 -21.52 -14.62 -3.12
C SER A 275 -22.72 -15.11 -2.31
N ALA A 276 -22.83 -14.72 -1.03
CA ALA A 276 -23.96 -15.05 -0.18
C ALA A 276 -25.13 -14.05 -0.29
N LEU A 277 -24.95 -12.92 -0.99
CA LEU A 277 -25.98 -11.90 -1.11
C LEU A 277 -27.03 -12.27 -2.16
N PRO A 278 -28.34 -12.21 -1.85
CA PRO A 278 -29.39 -12.68 -2.76
C PRO A 278 -29.45 -12.01 -4.13
N PHE A 279 -28.99 -10.76 -4.25
CA PHE A 279 -28.98 -10.00 -5.51
C PHE A 279 -27.69 -10.20 -6.32
N VAL A 280 -26.71 -10.95 -5.81
CA VAL A 280 -25.47 -11.28 -6.50
C VAL A 280 -25.64 -12.64 -7.18
N GLU A 281 -25.67 -12.63 -8.51
CA GLU A 281 -25.83 -13.85 -9.33
C GLU A 281 -24.53 -14.65 -9.42
N LYS A 282 -23.38 -13.95 -9.47
CA LYS A 282 -22.07 -14.57 -9.62
C LYS A 282 -20.96 -13.64 -9.13
N VAL A 283 -19.99 -14.20 -8.41
CA VAL A 283 -18.68 -13.58 -8.17
C VAL A 283 -17.66 -14.28 -9.06
N TYR A 284 -16.97 -13.53 -9.91
CA TYR A 284 -15.93 -14.10 -10.78
C TYR A 284 -14.59 -14.20 -10.01
N PRO A 285 -13.81 -15.28 -10.23
CA PRO A 285 -12.46 -15.39 -9.68
C PRO A 285 -11.59 -14.21 -10.11
N SER A 286 -10.67 -13.80 -9.24
CA SER A 286 -9.78 -12.67 -9.51
C SER A 286 -8.38 -12.94 -9.00
N ASP A 287 -7.40 -12.54 -9.81
CA ASP A 287 -5.98 -12.50 -9.52
C ASP A 287 -5.48 -11.05 -9.36
N ALA A 288 -6.41 -10.08 -9.34
CA ALA A 288 -6.15 -8.65 -9.21
C ALA A 288 -6.60 -8.11 -7.84
N ASN A 289 -6.53 -6.79 -7.61
CA ASN A 289 -7.01 -6.14 -6.39
C ASN A 289 -8.48 -5.67 -6.46
N PHE A 290 -9.30 -6.39 -7.22
CA PHE A 290 -10.72 -6.08 -7.38
C PHE A 290 -11.49 -7.37 -7.67
N LEU A 291 -12.81 -7.33 -7.53
CA LEU A 291 -13.73 -8.40 -7.90
C LEU A 291 -14.68 -7.90 -8.98
N LEU A 292 -14.96 -8.74 -9.98
CA LEU A 292 -16.10 -8.56 -10.88
C LEU A 292 -17.26 -9.39 -10.32
N ILE A 293 -18.43 -8.77 -10.16
CA ILE A 293 -19.63 -9.45 -9.70
C ILE A 293 -20.77 -9.18 -10.67
N LYS A 294 -21.59 -10.20 -10.94
CA LYS A 294 -22.84 -10.09 -11.69
C LYS A 294 -23.99 -9.93 -10.71
N VAL A 295 -24.83 -8.94 -10.96
CA VAL A 295 -25.97 -8.55 -10.11
C VAL A 295 -27.20 -8.28 -10.96
N SER A 296 -28.37 -8.33 -10.35
CA SER A 296 -29.66 -8.13 -11.05
C SER A 296 -29.89 -6.69 -11.54
N ASP A 297 -29.41 -5.69 -10.80
CA ASP A 297 -29.53 -4.27 -11.15
C ASP A 297 -28.20 -3.53 -10.88
N PRO A 298 -27.25 -3.55 -11.83
CA PRO A 298 -25.93 -2.95 -11.65
C PRO A 298 -25.98 -1.43 -11.45
N LYS A 299 -26.88 -0.75 -12.16
CA LYS A 299 -27.03 0.71 -12.10
C LYS A 299 -27.67 1.14 -10.78
N GLY A 300 -28.75 0.50 -10.37
CA GLY A 300 -29.39 0.75 -9.09
C GLY A 300 -28.45 0.48 -7.91
N LEU A 301 -27.66 -0.60 -7.97
CA LEU A 301 -26.64 -0.90 -6.96
C LEU A 301 -25.58 0.20 -6.86
N CYS A 302 -25.04 0.66 -8.00
CA CYS A 302 -24.05 1.74 -8.01
C CYS A 302 -24.62 3.05 -7.46
N SER A 303 -25.84 3.41 -7.85
CA SER A 303 -26.53 4.60 -7.35
C SER A 303 -26.79 4.53 -5.84
N SER A 304 -27.33 3.42 -5.35
CA SER A 304 -27.65 3.26 -3.92
C SER A 304 -26.40 3.25 -3.03
N LEU A 305 -25.30 2.64 -3.49
CA LEU A 305 -24.02 2.72 -2.77
C LEU A 305 -23.44 4.13 -2.78
N ALA A 306 -23.54 4.85 -3.91
CA ALA A 306 -23.05 6.21 -4.02
C ALA A 306 -23.78 7.18 -3.08
N GLU A 307 -25.09 7.02 -2.89
CA GLU A 307 -25.87 7.78 -1.90
C GLU A 307 -25.39 7.56 -0.46
N LYS A 308 -24.77 6.40 -0.19
CA LYS A 308 -24.16 6.04 1.10
C LYS A 308 -22.66 6.34 1.16
N GLY A 309 -22.12 7.06 0.17
CA GLY A 309 -20.70 7.45 0.13
C GLY A 309 -19.74 6.36 -0.37
N VAL A 310 -20.25 5.24 -0.91
CA VAL A 310 -19.43 4.13 -1.43
C VAL A 310 -19.51 4.10 -2.95
N ILE A 311 -18.36 4.24 -3.63
CA ILE A 311 -18.31 4.26 -5.09
C ILE A 311 -17.71 2.95 -5.62
N ILE A 312 -18.51 2.22 -6.39
CA ILE A 312 -18.08 1.06 -7.18
C ILE A 312 -18.21 1.36 -8.68
N ARG A 313 -17.76 0.45 -9.55
CA ARG A 313 -17.69 0.72 -11.00
C ARG A 313 -18.66 -0.15 -11.79
N ASP A 314 -19.64 0.47 -12.43
CA ASP A 314 -20.47 -0.18 -13.45
C ASP A 314 -19.61 -0.63 -14.65
N ARG A 315 -19.85 -1.86 -15.11
CA ARG A 315 -19.23 -2.49 -16.29
C ARG A 315 -20.26 -3.06 -17.26
N SER A 316 -21.55 -2.86 -16.99
CA SER A 316 -22.66 -3.42 -17.76
C SER A 316 -22.77 -2.88 -19.19
N ASP A 317 -22.02 -1.84 -19.52
CA ASP A 317 -21.90 -1.27 -20.87
C ASP A 317 -20.87 -1.97 -21.76
N GLN A 318 -20.06 -2.88 -21.20
CA GLN A 318 -19.03 -3.60 -21.96
C GLN A 318 -19.56 -4.93 -22.50
N PRO A 319 -19.11 -5.37 -23.68
CA PRO A 319 -19.47 -6.68 -24.23
C PRO A 319 -19.19 -7.80 -23.23
N MET A 320 -20.14 -8.74 -23.09
CA MET A 320 -20.07 -9.91 -22.20
C MET A 320 -20.18 -9.61 -20.70
N LEU A 321 -20.32 -8.34 -20.31
CA LEU A 321 -20.37 -7.92 -18.91
C LEU A 321 -21.76 -7.41 -18.51
N GLU A 322 -22.80 -7.80 -19.23
CA GLU A 322 -24.19 -7.44 -18.89
C GLU A 322 -24.51 -7.86 -17.44
N GLY A 323 -25.05 -6.91 -16.67
CA GLY A 323 -25.33 -7.11 -15.24
C GLY A 323 -24.10 -7.04 -14.33
N CYS A 324 -22.90 -6.74 -14.84
CA CYS A 324 -21.69 -6.77 -14.01
C CYS A 324 -21.29 -5.40 -13.45
N VAL A 325 -20.83 -5.41 -12.20
CA VAL A 325 -20.12 -4.30 -11.55
C VAL A 325 -18.77 -4.77 -11.04
N ARG A 326 -17.80 -3.87 -10.96
CA ARG A 326 -16.46 -4.13 -10.44
C ARG A 326 -16.26 -3.40 -9.12
N VAL A 327 -15.83 -4.12 -8.10
CA VAL A 327 -15.57 -3.64 -6.75
C VAL A 327 -14.07 -3.72 -6.47
N SER A 328 -13.43 -2.57 -6.19
CA SER A 328 -12.02 -2.55 -5.78
C SER A 328 -11.87 -3.01 -4.34
N ILE A 329 -10.78 -3.72 -4.03
CA ILE A 329 -10.44 -4.09 -2.66
C ILE A 329 -9.61 -2.97 -2.03
N GLY A 330 -10.21 -2.29 -1.05
CA GLY A 330 -9.57 -1.23 -0.26
C GLY A 330 -8.99 -1.76 1.05
N THR A 331 -8.92 -0.88 2.04
CA THR A 331 -8.63 -1.21 3.43
C THR A 331 -9.78 -2.00 4.06
N THR A 332 -9.49 -2.67 5.17
CA THR A 332 -10.49 -3.38 5.98
C THR A 332 -11.68 -2.48 6.36
N SER A 333 -11.44 -1.23 6.72
CA SER A 333 -12.49 -0.26 7.04
C SER A 333 -13.34 0.15 5.84
N GLU A 334 -12.72 0.30 4.66
CA GLU A 334 -13.46 0.64 3.44
C GLU A 334 -14.34 -0.52 2.97
N ILE A 335 -13.84 -1.76 3.10
CA ILE A 335 -14.63 -2.96 2.82
C ILE A 335 -15.74 -3.17 3.86
N ALA A 336 -15.49 -2.85 5.13
CA ALA A 336 -16.54 -2.84 6.15
C ALA A 336 -17.64 -1.82 5.81
N ALA A 337 -17.28 -0.60 5.40
CA ALA A 337 -18.23 0.41 4.97
C ALA A 337 -19.05 -0.02 3.74
N LEU A 338 -18.44 -0.74 2.79
CA LEU A 338 -19.17 -1.36 1.68
C LEU A 338 -20.22 -2.35 2.21
N PHE A 339 -19.85 -3.26 3.11
CA PHE A 339 -20.79 -4.26 3.62
C PHE A 339 -21.89 -3.66 4.49
N GLU A 340 -21.58 -2.64 5.29
CA GLU A 340 -22.58 -1.86 6.02
C GLU A 340 -23.55 -1.17 5.04
N ALA A 341 -23.04 -0.56 3.97
CA ALA A 341 -23.86 0.05 2.92
C ALA A 341 -24.75 -0.98 2.19
N LEU A 342 -24.37 -2.26 2.16
CA LEU A 342 -25.15 -3.37 1.62
C LEU A 342 -26.09 -4.00 2.66
N GLY A 343 -26.10 -3.53 3.91
CA GLY A 343 -26.95 -4.06 4.99
C GLY A 343 -26.46 -5.38 5.58
N VAL A 344 -25.16 -5.65 5.51
CA VAL A 344 -24.52 -6.87 6.01
C VAL A 344 -23.77 -6.57 7.30
N GLU A 345 -24.09 -7.27 8.39
CA GLU A 345 -23.33 -7.16 9.64
C GLU A 345 -21.95 -7.82 9.49
N VAL A 346 -20.89 -7.01 9.59
CA VAL A 346 -19.51 -7.41 9.25
C VAL A 346 -18.77 -8.11 10.40
N GLY A 347 -19.42 -8.29 11.55
CA GLY A 347 -18.83 -8.82 12.79
C GLY A 347 -18.00 -10.12 12.61
N PRO A 348 -18.50 -11.14 11.89
CA PRO A 348 -17.76 -12.39 11.70
C PRO A 348 -16.68 -12.36 10.59
N LEU A 349 -16.67 -11.34 9.73
CA LEU A 349 -15.78 -11.25 8.55
C LEU A 349 -14.48 -10.51 8.84
N LEU A 350 -14.49 -9.70 9.89
CA LEU A 350 -13.35 -8.94 10.39
C LEU A 350 -12.61 -9.67 11.53
N GLU A 351 -13.20 -10.74 12.09
CA GLU A 351 -12.58 -11.62 13.08
C GLU A 351 -11.70 -12.71 12.43
N THR A 352 -10.75 -12.30 11.60
CA THR A 352 -9.60 -13.16 11.28
C THR A 352 -8.37 -12.28 11.20
N GLY A 353 -7.78 -12.11 12.40
CA GLY A 353 -6.40 -11.74 12.68
C GLY A 353 -5.71 -10.94 11.60
N ASP A 354 -5.73 -9.62 11.78
CA ASP A 354 -4.80 -8.71 11.14
C ASP A 354 -3.37 -9.24 11.41
N LYS A 355 -2.78 -9.91 10.41
CA LYS A 355 -1.36 -10.29 10.41
C LYS A 355 -0.47 -9.08 10.02
N ALA A 356 -0.97 -7.86 10.19
CA ALA A 356 -0.20 -6.63 10.13
C ALA A 356 0.23 -6.21 11.56
N GLY A 357 0.91 -7.11 12.27
CA GLY A 357 1.40 -6.85 13.63
C GLY A 357 0.29 -6.59 14.65
N ARG A 358 0.64 -6.66 15.94
CA ARG A 358 -0.27 -6.24 17.03
C ARG A 358 -0.33 -4.71 17.07
N ARG A 359 -1.14 -4.13 16.18
CA ARG A 359 -1.29 -2.68 15.97
C ARG A 359 -2.63 -2.16 16.48
N GLY A 360 -2.64 -0.98 17.06
CA GLY A 360 -3.86 -0.27 17.45
C GLY A 360 -3.74 1.23 17.21
N SER A 361 -4.78 1.83 16.65
CA SER A 361 -4.85 3.27 16.42
C SER A 361 -6.13 3.86 16.97
N ILE A 362 -6.00 5.02 17.61
CA ILE A 362 -7.09 5.81 18.16
C ILE A 362 -6.98 7.24 17.66
N PHE A 363 -8.11 7.77 17.22
CA PHE A 363 -8.28 9.19 16.98
C PHE A 363 -9.50 9.64 17.79
N ARG A 364 -9.28 10.50 18.78
CA ARG A 364 -10.29 10.99 19.70
C ARG A 364 -10.33 12.52 19.64
N VAL A 365 -11.55 13.07 19.61
CA VAL A 365 -11.78 14.52 19.61
C VAL A 365 -12.84 14.83 20.67
N THR A 366 -12.49 15.69 21.62
CA THR A 366 -13.41 16.28 22.60
C THR A 366 -13.45 17.80 22.38
N LYS A 367 -14.11 18.54 23.27
CA LYS A 367 -14.04 20.00 23.28
C LYS A 367 -12.69 20.52 23.79
N GLU A 368 -11.98 19.71 24.58
CA GLU A 368 -10.74 20.07 25.28
C GLU A 368 -9.51 19.51 24.53
N THR A 369 -9.61 18.33 23.93
CA THR A 369 -8.46 17.61 23.35
C THR A 369 -8.74 17.06 21.95
N ARG A 370 -7.68 17.00 21.12
CA ARG A 370 -7.63 16.21 19.89
C ARG A 370 -6.41 15.32 19.93
N ILE A 371 -6.63 14.01 20.00
CA ILE A 371 -5.59 13.04 20.26
C ILE A 371 -5.54 12.01 19.13
N ARG A 372 -4.35 11.78 18.60
CA ARG A 372 -4.04 10.67 17.70
C ARG A 372 -2.97 9.79 18.36
N VAL A 373 -3.32 8.54 18.62
CA VAL A 373 -2.40 7.52 19.14
C VAL A 373 -2.30 6.36 18.16
N GLU A 374 -1.09 5.87 17.95
CA GLU A 374 -0.78 4.64 17.25
C GLU A 374 0.22 3.81 18.07
N VAL A 375 -0.09 2.52 18.23
CA VAL A 375 0.70 1.54 18.98
C VAL A 375 1.01 0.35 18.08
N LEU A 376 2.27 -0.09 18.06
CA LEU A 376 2.72 -1.34 17.45
C LEU A 376 3.46 -2.18 18.50
N LEU A 377 2.78 -3.16 19.11
CA LEU A 377 3.27 -3.89 20.29
C LEU A 377 4.48 -4.80 20.01
N ASP A 378 4.67 -5.26 18.77
CA ASP A 378 5.73 -6.19 18.38
C ASP A 378 6.84 -5.57 17.50
N GLU A 379 6.71 -4.27 17.19
CA GLU A 379 7.64 -3.59 16.27
C GLU A 379 8.35 -2.46 17.00
N PRO A 380 9.57 -2.67 17.52
CA PRO A 380 10.36 -1.59 18.10
C PRO A 380 10.95 -0.71 16.99
N GLY A 381 10.96 0.61 17.18
CA GLY A 381 11.69 1.50 16.27
C GLY A 381 11.23 2.96 16.24
N THR A 382 9.98 3.22 15.85
CA THR A 382 9.51 4.60 15.63
C THR A 382 8.82 5.14 16.87
N THR A 383 9.40 6.19 17.46
CA THR A 383 8.79 6.95 18.55
C THR A 383 8.62 8.40 18.12
N GLU A 384 7.37 8.86 18.02
CA GLU A 384 7.02 10.25 17.70
C GLU A 384 5.99 10.71 18.74
N ILE A 385 6.41 11.56 19.68
CA ILE A 385 5.55 11.97 20.80
C ILE A 385 5.52 13.48 20.88
N SER A 386 4.32 14.04 20.89
CA SER A 386 4.08 15.46 21.07
C SER A 386 2.75 15.64 21.79
N THR A 387 2.83 15.94 23.09
CA THR A 387 1.67 16.33 23.91
C THR A 387 1.63 17.81 24.22
N GLY A 388 2.76 18.50 24.04
CA GLY A 388 2.96 19.88 24.48
C GLY A 388 3.45 20.00 25.92
N ILE A 389 3.64 18.88 26.63
CA ILE A 389 4.21 18.80 27.98
C ILE A 389 5.51 17.98 27.89
N GLY A 390 6.66 18.64 27.95
CA GLY A 390 7.96 18.06 27.65
C GLY A 390 8.38 16.92 28.57
N PHE A 391 8.09 17.02 29.87
CA PHE A 391 8.38 15.92 30.80
C PHE A 391 7.47 14.72 30.58
N PHE A 392 6.21 14.95 30.22
CA PHE A 392 5.26 13.88 29.91
C PHE A 392 5.60 13.16 28.60
N ASP A 393 5.98 13.92 27.56
CA ASP A 393 6.50 13.38 26.30
C ASP A 393 7.67 12.42 26.58
N HIS A 394 8.63 12.86 27.40
CA HIS A 394 9.75 12.03 27.82
C HIS A 394 9.32 10.75 28.56
N MET A 395 8.31 10.81 29.42
CA MET A 395 7.78 9.62 30.11
C MET A 395 7.13 8.62 29.14
N LEU A 396 6.39 9.09 28.14
CA LEU A 396 5.80 8.23 27.12
C LEU A 396 6.87 7.62 26.20
N GLU A 397 7.98 8.31 25.94
CA GLU A 397 9.14 7.74 25.23
C GLU A 397 9.75 6.56 26.02
N GLN A 398 9.79 6.65 27.35
CA GLN A 398 10.21 5.55 28.20
C GLN A 398 9.28 4.33 28.05
N VAL A 399 7.98 4.55 27.84
CA VAL A 399 7.01 3.47 27.58
C VAL A 399 7.34 2.75 26.27
N ALA A 400 7.56 3.49 25.18
CA ALA A 400 7.96 2.89 23.91
C ALA A 400 9.27 2.10 24.03
N ARG A 401 10.30 2.74 24.58
CA ARG A 401 11.66 2.19 24.68
C ARG A 401 11.71 0.94 25.55
N HIS A 402 11.12 0.99 26.75
CA HIS A 402 11.18 -0.13 27.69
C HIS A 402 10.08 -1.16 27.48
N GLY A 403 9.03 -0.78 26.75
CA GLY A 403 7.97 -1.67 26.27
C GLY A 403 8.33 -2.44 25.01
N ASN A 404 9.45 -2.11 24.37
CA ASN A 404 9.91 -2.69 23.10
C ASN A 404 8.85 -2.59 21.98
N MET A 405 8.20 -1.43 21.89
CA MET A 405 7.11 -1.13 20.97
C MET A 405 7.32 0.22 20.27
N SER A 406 6.66 0.45 19.14
CA SER A 406 6.61 1.78 18.52
C SER A 406 5.36 2.53 18.99
N LEU A 407 5.53 3.81 19.31
CA LEU A 407 4.45 4.70 19.74
C LEU A 407 4.48 5.99 18.91
N ARG A 408 3.32 6.36 18.36
CA ARG A 408 3.10 7.70 17.80
C ARG A 408 1.95 8.36 18.54
N ILE A 409 2.21 9.47 19.21
CA ILE A 409 1.25 10.20 20.03
C ILE A 409 1.32 11.66 19.61
N ASN A 410 0.23 12.19 19.06
CA ASN A 410 0.09 13.60 18.74
C ASN A 410 -1.17 14.13 19.43
N VAL A 411 -1.00 15.10 20.32
CA VAL A 411 -2.07 15.70 21.10
C VAL A 411 -2.09 17.20 20.87
N LEU A 412 -3.27 17.71 20.57
CA LEU A 412 -3.59 19.13 20.68
C LEU A 412 -4.54 19.26 21.87
N GLY A 413 -3.99 19.60 23.02
CA GLY A 413 -4.74 19.84 24.26
C GLY A 413 -4.98 21.31 24.53
N ASP A 414 -5.87 21.59 25.47
CA ASP A 414 -6.24 22.90 25.97
C ASP A 414 -5.27 23.44 27.04
N LEU A 415 -3.96 23.34 26.80
CA LEU A 415 -2.89 23.74 27.73
C LEU A 415 -2.91 25.21 28.19
N HIS A 416 -3.80 26.02 27.63
CA HIS A 416 -4.06 27.40 28.06
C HIS A 416 -5.01 27.48 29.26
N VAL A 417 -5.78 26.42 29.52
CA VAL A 417 -6.61 26.22 30.72
C VAL A 417 -5.75 25.58 31.80
N ASP A 418 -5.39 24.32 31.60
CA ASP A 418 -4.39 23.55 32.36
C ASP A 418 -3.99 22.29 31.58
N GLU A 419 -3.10 21.48 32.15
CA GLU A 419 -2.60 20.25 31.55
C GLU A 419 -3.41 18.98 31.90
N HIS A 420 -4.47 19.09 32.72
CA HIS A 420 -5.23 17.98 33.28
C HIS A 420 -5.90 17.13 32.19
N HIS A 421 -6.74 17.77 31.35
CA HIS A 421 -7.44 17.06 30.27
C HIS A 421 -6.46 16.44 29.28
N THR A 422 -5.35 17.12 29.00
CA THR A 422 -4.31 16.63 28.09
C THR A 422 -3.71 15.31 28.59
N VAL A 423 -3.36 15.23 29.87
CA VAL A 423 -2.73 14.03 30.45
C VAL A 423 -3.74 12.89 30.63
N GLU A 424 -4.93 13.17 31.16
CA GLU A 424 -5.98 12.17 31.39
C GLU A 424 -6.44 11.54 30.05
N ASP A 425 -6.82 12.37 29.08
CA ASP A 425 -7.35 11.88 27.81
C ASP A 425 -6.27 11.15 26.98
N THR A 426 -4.99 11.55 27.12
CA THR A 426 -3.87 10.82 26.52
C THR A 426 -3.76 9.42 27.11
N GLY A 427 -3.92 9.29 28.43
CA GLY A 427 -3.99 8.00 29.11
C GLY A 427 -5.09 7.11 28.54
N ILE A 428 -6.31 7.64 28.43
CA ILE A 428 -7.47 6.92 27.86
C ILE A 428 -7.19 6.47 26.42
N ALA A 429 -6.77 7.39 25.56
CA ALA A 429 -6.55 7.12 24.14
C ALA A 429 -5.40 6.11 23.90
N LEU A 430 -4.32 6.22 24.68
CA LEU A 430 -3.24 5.23 24.67
C LEU A 430 -3.72 3.86 25.12
N GLY A 431 -4.55 3.82 26.18
CA GLY A 431 -5.08 2.57 26.68
C GLY A 431 -5.99 1.86 25.70
N GLU A 432 -6.88 2.61 25.02
CA GLU A 432 -7.74 2.09 23.96
C GLU A 432 -6.93 1.58 22.75
N ALA A 433 -5.85 2.27 22.39
CA ALA A 433 -4.96 1.85 21.31
C ALA A 433 -4.23 0.55 21.66
N ILE A 434 -3.73 0.41 22.90
CA ILE A 434 -3.14 -0.84 23.39
C ILE A 434 -4.18 -1.96 23.41
N LEU A 435 -5.42 -1.70 23.87
CA LEU A 435 -6.49 -2.70 23.86
C LEU A 435 -6.78 -3.21 22.45
N LYS A 436 -6.86 -2.31 21.47
CA LYS A 436 -7.01 -2.68 20.04
C LYS A 436 -5.83 -3.52 19.56
N ALA A 437 -4.60 -3.12 19.89
CA ALA A 437 -3.39 -3.82 19.52
C ALA A 437 -3.30 -5.24 20.10
N LEU A 438 -3.84 -5.47 21.31
CA LEU A 438 -3.89 -6.79 21.94
C LEU A 438 -4.84 -7.78 21.25
N GLY A 439 -5.78 -7.29 20.43
CA GLY A 439 -6.73 -8.13 19.69
C GLY A 439 -7.52 -9.08 20.59
N ASN A 440 -7.62 -10.35 20.18
CA ASN A 440 -8.36 -11.38 20.92
C ASN A 440 -7.64 -11.91 22.18
N LYS A 441 -6.47 -11.36 22.52
CA LYS A 441 -5.66 -11.73 23.70
C LYS A 441 -5.26 -13.22 23.76
N ALA A 442 -5.38 -13.98 22.67
CA ALA A 442 -4.97 -15.37 22.64
C ALA A 442 -3.45 -15.48 22.70
N GLY A 443 -2.95 -16.40 23.52
CA GLY A 443 -1.51 -16.70 23.63
C GLY A 443 -0.66 -15.65 24.34
N ILE A 444 -1.21 -14.60 24.95
CA ILE A 444 -0.43 -13.63 25.75
C ILE A 444 -0.14 -14.16 27.17
N GLN A 445 0.92 -13.69 27.80
CA GLN A 445 1.28 -14.04 29.19
C GLN A 445 0.35 -13.45 30.26
N ARG A 446 -0.38 -12.36 29.94
CA ARG A 446 -1.40 -11.66 30.76
C ARG A 446 -0.88 -10.93 32.01
N TYR A 447 0.22 -11.35 32.63
CA TYR A 447 0.79 -10.78 33.86
C TYR A 447 2.24 -10.30 33.70
N GLY A 448 2.68 -9.27 34.44
CA GLY A 448 4.06 -8.74 34.40
C GLY A 448 4.50 -8.05 35.71
N PHE A 449 5.83 -7.93 35.98
CA PHE A 449 6.37 -7.46 37.28
C PHE A 449 7.72 -6.67 37.22
N PHE A 450 7.95 -5.94 38.33
CA PHE A 450 8.70 -4.70 38.67
C PHE A 450 10.17 -4.38 38.25
N LEU A 451 10.62 -3.14 38.55
CA LEU A 451 11.96 -2.59 38.27
C LEU A 451 12.53 -1.70 39.41
N PRO A 452 13.78 -1.91 39.88
CA PRO A 452 14.53 -0.95 40.72
C PRO A 452 15.38 0.04 39.89
N MET A 453 15.53 1.30 40.31
CA MET A 453 16.33 2.33 39.62
C MET A 453 16.83 3.45 40.56
N ASP A 454 18.13 3.73 40.57
CA ASP A 454 18.77 4.77 41.40
C ASP A 454 18.36 4.70 42.89
N ASP A 455 17.81 5.80 43.44
CA ASP A 455 17.25 5.84 44.79
C ASP A 455 15.76 5.45 44.85
N ALA A 456 15.19 5.00 43.72
CA ALA A 456 13.79 4.66 43.57
C ALA A 456 13.55 3.16 43.32
N GLU A 457 12.45 2.66 43.90
CA GLU A 457 11.92 1.32 43.66
C GLU A 457 10.48 1.49 43.17
N ALA A 458 10.15 0.94 41.99
CA ALA A 458 8.79 0.98 41.45
C ALA A 458 8.28 -0.41 41.06
N ILE A 459 7.09 -0.73 41.54
CA ILE A 459 6.34 -1.94 41.22
C ILE A 459 5.12 -1.52 40.41
N CYS A 460 5.03 -2.02 39.18
CA CYS A 460 3.80 -2.02 38.41
C CYS A 460 3.36 -3.47 38.20
N SER A 461 2.15 -3.80 38.63
CA SER A 461 1.52 -5.10 38.35
C SER A 461 0.33 -4.88 37.43
N LEU A 462 0.28 -5.68 36.37
CA LEU A 462 -0.70 -5.56 35.29
C LEU A 462 -1.48 -6.88 35.13
N ASP A 463 -2.79 -6.78 34.91
CA ASP A 463 -3.66 -7.89 34.48
C ASP A 463 -4.56 -7.41 33.33
N LEU A 464 -4.35 -7.97 32.14
CA LEU A 464 -5.09 -7.65 30.90
C LEU A 464 -6.46 -8.37 30.80
N GLY A 465 -7.04 -8.72 31.95
CA GLY A 465 -8.24 -9.54 32.08
C GLY A 465 -9.60 -8.84 31.88
N GLY A 466 -9.63 -7.63 31.31
CA GLY A 466 -10.86 -6.95 30.89
C GLY A 466 -11.62 -6.19 31.99
N ARG A 467 -11.13 -6.20 33.23
CA ARG A 467 -11.71 -5.45 34.37
C ARG A 467 -10.83 -4.27 34.73
N ILE A 468 -11.46 -3.20 35.19
CA ILE A 468 -10.78 -1.97 35.55
C ILE A 468 -10.65 -1.90 37.07
N ARG A 469 -9.41 -1.85 37.55
CA ARG A 469 -9.11 -1.54 38.95
C ARG A 469 -7.73 -0.91 39.04
N VAL A 470 -7.67 0.32 39.54
CA VAL A 470 -6.40 1.00 39.80
C VAL A 470 -6.13 1.04 41.29
N LYS A 471 -4.86 0.83 41.65
CA LYS A 471 -4.36 1.08 43.00
C LYS A 471 -3.01 1.73 42.90
N PHE A 472 -2.98 3.04 43.08
CA PHE A 472 -1.76 3.84 43.04
C PHE A 472 -1.26 4.10 44.46
N LYS A 473 0.01 3.80 44.72
CA LYS A 473 0.67 4.00 46.02
C LYS A 473 2.07 4.56 45.82
N ALA A 474 2.14 5.81 45.38
CA ALA A 474 3.35 6.62 45.41
C ALA A 474 3.02 7.93 46.12
N ARG A 475 3.98 8.46 46.89
CA ARG A 475 3.86 9.79 47.47
C ARG A 475 4.94 10.67 46.85
N PHE A 476 4.52 11.82 46.33
CA PHE A 476 5.42 12.83 45.79
C PHE A 476 5.50 14.00 46.77
N SER A 477 6.66 14.66 46.80
CA SER A 477 6.96 15.77 47.71
C SER A 477 6.96 17.13 47.01
N ARG A 478 7.18 17.14 45.70
CA ARG A 478 7.12 18.31 44.82
C ARG A 478 5.71 18.48 44.27
N GLU A 479 5.36 19.71 43.93
CA GLU A 479 4.15 20.05 43.18
C GLU A 479 4.24 19.58 41.71
N SER A 480 5.41 19.79 41.09
CA SER A 480 5.67 19.39 39.70
C SER A 480 7.11 18.88 39.49
N VAL A 481 7.27 18.08 38.43
CA VAL A 481 8.58 17.68 37.88
C VAL A 481 8.61 18.08 36.42
N GLY A 482 9.54 18.97 36.06
CA GLY A 482 9.49 19.65 34.77
C GLY A 482 8.24 20.51 34.68
N ASP A 483 7.46 20.30 33.63
CA ASP A 483 6.18 20.93 33.34
C ASP A 483 4.96 20.03 33.64
N LEU A 484 5.17 18.87 34.29
CA LEU A 484 4.09 17.96 34.68
C LEU A 484 3.82 18.03 36.20
N PRO A 485 2.61 18.43 36.64
CA PRO A 485 2.17 18.27 38.01
C PRO A 485 2.08 16.81 38.43
N VAL A 486 2.63 16.50 39.61
CA VAL A 486 2.86 15.10 40.03
C VAL A 486 1.56 14.34 40.32
N GLU A 487 0.47 15.05 40.60
CA GLU A 487 -0.85 14.47 40.83
C GLU A 487 -1.42 13.81 39.58
N LEU A 488 -1.12 14.36 38.40
CA LEU A 488 -1.59 13.85 37.11
C LEU A 488 -0.96 12.52 36.71
N VAL A 489 0.11 12.11 37.40
CA VAL A 489 0.67 10.77 37.19
C VAL A 489 -0.35 9.71 37.58
N GLU A 490 -1.08 9.88 38.69
CA GLU A 490 -2.15 8.94 39.07
C GLU A 490 -3.31 8.99 38.07
N GLU A 491 -3.71 10.19 37.64
CA GLU A 491 -4.81 10.36 36.69
C GLU A 491 -4.50 9.77 35.31
N PHE A 492 -3.27 9.88 34.83
CA PHE A 492 -2.81 9.19 33.63
C PHE A 492 -3.03 7.67 33.74
N PHE A 493 -2.64 7.05 34.87
CA PHE A 493 -2.81 5.62 35.07
C PHE A 493 -4.28 5.21 35.28
N ASN A 494 -5.13 6.10 35.82
CA ASN A 494 -6.58 5.90 35.87
C ASN A 494 -7.17 5.86 34.45
N GLY A 495 -6.88 6.87 33.63
CA GLY A 495 -7.31 6.94 32.24
C GLY A 495 -6.80 5.75 31.42
N LEU A 496 -5.52 5.41 31.57
CA LEU A 496 -4.88 4.27 30.90
C LEU A 496 -5.54 2.95 31.25
N ALA A 497 -5.81 2.68 32.53
CA ALA A 497 -6.49 1.46 32.96
C ALA A 497 -7.92 1.37 32.41
N ALA A 498 -8.63 2.51 32.35
CA ALA A 498 -9.97 2.58 31.80
C ALA A 498 -9.97 2.26 30.30
N GLY A 499 -9.09 2.88 29.52
CA GLY A 499 -8.94 2.62 28.08
C GLY A 499 -8.49 1.19 27.77
N MET A 500 -7.54 0.65 28.57
CA MET A 500 -7.03 -0.72 28.39
C MET A 500 -8.02 -1.80 28.87
N LYS A 501 -9.03 -1.44 29.67
CA LYS A 501 -9.82 -2.37 30.47
C LYS A 501 -8.94 -3.32 31.28
N ALA A 502 -8.00 -2.75 32.04
CA ALA A 502 -6.98 -3.51 32.76
C ALA A 502 -6.94 -3.17 34.26
N ASN A 503 -6.49 -4.13 35.07
CA ASN A 503 -6.15 -3.86 36.46
C ASN A 503 -4.68 -3.39 36.52
N ILE A 504 -4.43 -2.24 37.13
CA ILE A 504 -3.09 -1.66 37.29
C ILE A 504 -2.83 -1.37 38.77
N VAL A 505 -1.75 -1.91 39.31
CA VAL A 505 -1.30 -1.61 40.68
C VAL A 505 0.09 -1.02 40.62
N VAL A 506 0.22 0.24 41.03
CA VAL A 506 1.50 0.96 41.09
C VAL A 506 1.91 1.17 42.54
N ARG A 507 3.18 0.91 42.86
CA ARG A 507 3.81 1.32 44.12
C ARG A 507 5.17 1.92 43.80
N ALA A 508 5.51 3.05 44.42
CA ALA A 508 6.86 3.58 44.30
C ALA A 508 7.38 4.13 45.63
N LYS A 509 8.68 3.94 45.87
CA LYS A 509 9.45 4.53 46.97
C LYS A 509 10.71 5.17 46.41
N GLY A 510 11.20 6.21 47.06
CA GLY A 510 12.41 6.93 46.66
C GLY A 510 12.42 8.36 47.18
N LYS A 511 13.59 9.00 47.22
CA LYS A 511 13.76 10.37 47.71
C LYS A 511 13.49 11.38 46.60
N ASN A 512 13.95 11.10 45.37
CA ASN A 512 13.74 11.98 44.23
C ASN A 512 12.41 11.66 43.50
N ASP A 513 11.53 12.66 43.38
CA ASP A 513 10.24 12.51 42.68
C ASP A 513 10.42 12.25 41.17
N HIS A 514 11.44 12.80 40.54
CA HIS A 514 11.76 12.52 39.13
C HIS A 514 12.06 11.03 38.95
N HIS A 515 12.97 10.49 39.75
CA HIS A 515 13.36 9.08 39.66
C HIS A 515 12.19 8.15 39.99
N LYS A 516 11.30 8.52 40.92
CA LYS A 516 10.08 7.76 41.19
C LYS A 516 9.14 7.71 39.99
N ILE A 517 8.84 8.85 39.35
CA ILE A 517 7.94 8.90 38.20
C ILE A 517 8.53 8.11 37.03
N GLU A 518 9.78 8.33 36.71
CA GLU A 518 10.46 7.60 35.64
C GLU A 518 10.52 6.09 35.92
N ALA A 519 10.80 5.68 37.16
CA ALA A 519 10.76 4.29 37.56
C ALA A 519 9.34 3.68 37.41
N ILE A 520 8.28 4.43 37.71
CA ILE A 520 6.89 3.99 37.51
C ILE A 520 6.61 3.72 36.03
N PHE A 521 6.92 4.67 35.14
CA PHE A 521 6.67 4.51 33.70
C PHE A 521 7.49 3.36 33.10
N LYS A 522 8.76 3.21 33.49
CA LYS A 522 9.61 2.07 33.09
C LYS A 522 9.10 0.73 33.60
N ALA A 523 8.65 0.69 34.87
CA ALA A 523 8.07 -0.52 35.46
C ALA A 523 6.77 -0.90 34.74
N PHE A 524 5.92 0.06 34.40
CA PHE A 524 4.73 -0.18 33.59
C PHE A 524 5.09 -0.71 32.20
N ALA A 525 6.02 -0.05 31.50
CA ALA A 525 6.44 -0.44 30.16
C ALA A 525 6.92 -1.91 30.10
N LYS A 526 7.75 -2.31 31.06
CA LYS A 526 8.22 -3.70 31.18
C LYS A 526 7.10 -4.67 31.55
N ALA A 527 6.23 -4.28 32.47
CA ALA A 527 5.08 -5.11 32.86
C ALA A 527 4.13 -5.33 31.67
N LEU A 528 3.91 -4.29 30.86
CA LEU A 528 3.10 -4.36 29.64
C LEU A 528 3.75 -5.25 28.58
N ASN A 529 5.04 -5.07 28.30
CA ASN A 529 5.77 -5.92 27.35
C ASN A 529 5.65 -7.40 27.74
N GLU A 530 5.93 -7.72 29.01
CA GLU A 530 5.83 -9.09 29.49
C GLU A 530 4.39 -9.63 29.40
N ALA A 531 3.41 -8.90 29.92
CA ALA A 531 2.01 -9.32 29.91
C ALA A 531 1.44 -9.46 28.49
N ALA A 532 1.87 -8.62 27.56
CA ALA A 532 1.43 -8.66 26.17
C ALA A 532 2.20 -9.70 25.35
N ARG A 533 3.36 -10.18 25.78
CA ARG A 533 4.20 -11.11 25.01
C ARG A 533 3.45 -12.40 24.68
N LEU A 534 3.57 -12.84 23.43
CA LEU A 534 3.07 -14.15 23.00
C LEU A 534 3.94 -15.28 23.58
N ASP A 535 3.28 -16.29 24.14
CA ASP A 535 3.88 -17.55 24.56
C ASP A 535 3.67 -18.61 23.46
N GLU A 536 4.78 -19.12 22.93
CA GLU A 536 4.77 -20.14 21.88
C GLU A 536 4.06 -21.42 22.29
N ARG A 537 4.02 -21.73 23.59
CA ARG A 537 3.37 -22.94 24.12
C ARG A 537 1.85 -22.84 24.14
N THR A 538 1.30 -21.63 24.13
CA THR A 538 -0.14 -21.38 24.30
C THR A 538 -0.72 -20.49 23.19
N ARG A 539 -0.02 -20.36 22.06
CA ARG A 539 -0.28 -19.42 20.95
C ARG A 539 -1.74 -19.34 20.46
N ASN A 540 -2.53 -20.40 20.63
CA ASN A 540 -3.95 -20.48 20.20
C ASN A 540 -4.95 -20.60 21.36
N PHE A 541 -4.50 -20.51 22.60
CA PHE A 541 -5.35 -20.64 23.79
C PHE A 541 -5.56 -19.28 24.44
N LEU A 542 -6.81 -18.95 24.73
CA LEU A 542 -7.14 -17.78 25.54
C LEU A 542 -6.70 -18.06 26.99
N PRO A 543 -5.92 -17.17 27.65
CA PRO A 543 -5.48 -17.35 29.03
C PRO A 543 -6.62 -17.07 30.03
N SER A 544 -7.70 -17.85 29.92
CA SER A 544 -8.93 -17.77 30.70
C SER A 544 -9.56 -19.14 30.90
N THR A 545 -9.87 -19.47 32.15
CA THR A 545 -10.65 -20.67 32.49
C THR A 545 -12.14 -20.54 32.15
N LYS A 546 -12.61 -19.33 31.83
CA LYS A 546 -14.02 -19.05 31.49
C LYS A 546 -14.29 -19.03 29.99
N GLY A 547 -13.25 -19.19 29.16
CA GLY A 547 -13.36 -19.12 27.70
C GLY A 547 -13.54 -17.71 27.13
N VAL A 548 -13.59 -16.67 27.95
CA VAL A 548 -13.75 -15.24 27.55
C VAL A 548 -12.90 -14.31 28.43
N LEU A 549 -12.47 -13.14 27.90
CA LEU A 549 -11.68 -12.07 28.56
C LEU A 549 -12.08 -10.66 28.12
#